data_AF-A0A4E9DZ55-F1
#
_entry.id   AF-A0A4E9DZ55-F1
#
_cell.length_a   1.000
_cell.length_b   1.000
_cell.length_c   1.000
_cell.angle_alpha   90.00
_cell.angle_beta   90.00
_cell.angle_gamma   90.00
#
_symmetry.space_group_name_H-M   'P 1'
#
loop_
_entity.id
_entity.type
_entity.pdbx_description
1 polymer ?
#
loop_
_entity_poly.entity_id
_entity_poly.type
_entity_poly.pdbx_seq_one_letter_code
_entity_poly.pdbx_strand_id
1 'polypeptide(L)'
;MSGLVEEPMTELQEVPGKGQGLIATRKIPKGTRILSEKAIIRVPEIFANIAAVSASIGRQVDSLPPDQREAFLSMCNIYPSDDDTSPYLGIVRSNGLPMDFGSGVFLQASRINHACDNNAQKDYNEGIKRHTVHALRDIEEGEEITITYLGILKNRRTRQQALRTKFMFTCTCNLCSLPEDLSAESDRRLDEILALEDRIARAGITGMLSNPKRMLGHVYQQVQLYKEHSLDDIGLPRAFFDAAQIVVTHGDLARARVFTERAAAAWRLIRGDDDPHVIKTQKLALDPSTHTTYGHTAQWKTAFDQVPQGLNRDDFEAWLWKREKLPEVGAFRNQDMFPSFLGLPSDNVMERDFFKIKDGRNFRPRRHWCFLAEIVEHSDSSRLQMTVKDVTGKTLPIIFYTGTHESEVVASQIREGYTVAVLYAEQHAFVYEEVGIRFEKPTLLKIFPVALDDLLSLSDRVHKYSTVTNGMRTCHGCGKQGASLKKCAKCSMFWYCNGACQKAGWAEKDHKEDCTLLQDGDLKGLLSLNEGKFESRVKFPMTTGVS
;
A
#
# COMPACT_ATOMS: atom_id res chain seq x y z
N MET A 1 10.42 55.68 9.05
CA MET A 1 9.75 54.50 8.45
C MET A 1 9.16 53.72 9.60
N SER A 2 7.85 53.86 9.83
CA SER A 2 7.14 53.06 10.83
C SER A 2 7.26 51.60 10.44
N GLY A 3 7.91 50.79 11.28
CA GLY A 3 7.85 49.34 11.15
C GLY A 3 6.39 48.96 11.26
N LEU A 4 5.78 48.56 10.15
CA LEU A 4 4.45 47.97 10.15
C LEU A 4 4.54 46.74 11.05
N VAL A 5 3.96 46.84 12.24
CA VAL A 5 3.70 45.68 13.08
C VAL A 5 2.74 44.84 12.26
N GLU A 6 3.23 43.74 11.70
CA GLU A 6 2.39 42.83 10.92
C GLU A 6 1.28 42.33 11.85
N GLU A 7 0.02 42.56 11.45
CA GLU A 7 -1.12 42.10 12.25
C GLU A 7 -1.04 40.57 12.43
N PRO A 8 -1.29 40.06 13.64
CA PRO A 8 -1.19 38.64 13.91
C PRO A 8 -2.16 37.86 13.02
N MET A 9 -1.70 36.74 12.45
CA MET A 9 -2.49 35.87 11.56
C MET A 9 -3.67 35.18 12.26
N THR A 10 -3.66 35.18 13.59
CA THR A 10 -4.60 34.45 14.42
C THR A 10 -4.95 35.25 15.67
N GLU A 11 -6.16 35.07 16.16
CA GLU A 11 -6.58 35.58 17.46
C GLU A 11 -7.30 34.51 18.28
N LEU A 12 -7.22 34.63 19.61
CA LEU A 12 -7.95 33.75 20.53
C LEU A 12 -9.37 34.27 20.70
N GLN A 13 -10.36 33.42 20.44
CA GLN A 13 -11.77 33.73 20.68
C GLN A 13 -12.45 32.60 21.43
N GLU A 14 -13.57 32.90 22.10
CA GLU A 14 -14.46 31.88 22.63
C GLU A 14 -15.25 31.23 21.48
N VAL A 15 -15.11 29.92 21.34
CA VAL A 15 -15.79 29.09 20.35
C VAL A 15 -16.95 28.36 21.05
N PRO A 16 -18.20 28.56 20.61
CA PRO A 16 -19.36 27.96 21.25
C PRO A 16 -19.23 26.44 21.46
N GLY A 17 -19.31 26.00 22.71
CA GLY A 17 -19.24 24.60 23.11
C GLY A 17 -17.84 23.95 23.04
N LYS A 18 -16.79 24.71 22.69
CA LYS A 18 -15.39 24.21 22.65
C LYS A 18 -14.43 24.98 23.57
N GLY A 19 -14.89 26.07 24.19
CA GLY A 19 -14.01 26.94 24.99
C GLY A 19 -13.21 27.87 24.08
N GLN A 20 -11.99 28.23 24.46
CA GLN A 20 -11.15 29.08 23.61
C GLN A 20 -10.64 28.32 22.38
N GLY A 21 -10.52 29.01 21.25
CA GLY A 21 -9.98 28.51 20.00
C GLY A 21 -9.20 29.60 19.25
N LEU A 22 -8.37 29.20 18.29
CA LEU A 22 -7.66 30.14 17.41
C LEU A 22 -8.47 30.37 16.14
N ILE A 23 -8.75 31.62 15.82
CA ILE A 23 -9.47 32.05 14.62
C ILE A 23 -8.50 32.77 13.68
N ALA A 24 -8.57 32.48 12.38
CA ALA A 24 -7.78 33.19 11.38
C ALA A 24 -8.30 34.62 11.21
N THR A 25 -7.41 35.62 11.31
CA THR A 25 -7.73 37.05 11.13
C THR A 25 -7.61 37.52 9.69
N ARG A 26 -7.04 36.67 8.83
CA ARG A 26 -6.87 36.87 7.39
C ARG A 26 -6.77 35.51 6.71
N LYS A 27 -6.90 35.47 5.38
CA LYS A 27 -6.63 34.23 4.62
C LYS A 27 -5.20 33.75 4.87
N ILE A 28 -5.05 32.48 5.27
CA ILE A 28 -3.76 31.82 5.51
C ILE A 28 -3.54 30.81 4.37
N PRO A 29 -2.54 31.01 3.50
CA PRO A 29 -2.22 30.06 2.45
C PRO A 29 -1.76 28.70 2.99
N LYS A 30 -2.02 27.65 2.22
CA LYS A 30 -1.49 26.31 2.47
C LYS A 30 0.03 26.30 2.66
N GLY A 31 0.50 25.56 3.66
CA GLY A 31 1.92 25.41 4.01
C GLY A 31 2.48 26.55 4.86
N THR A 32 1.72 27.61 5.13
CA THR A 32 2.16 28.68 6.02
C THR A 32 2.36 28.17 7.45
N ARG A 33 3.49 28.53 8.06
CA ARG A 33 3.71 28.36 9.50
C ARG A 33 2.87 29.39 10.27
N ILE A 34 1.78 28.92 10.86
CA ILE A 34 0.83 29.70 11.64
C ILE A 34 1.45 30.08 12.99
N LEU A 35 2.01 29.10 13.71
CA LEU A 35 2.62 29.30 15.03
C LEU A 35 4.04 28.73 15.09
N SER A 36 4.86 29.34 15.94
CA SER A 36 6.15 28.83 16.39
C SER A 36 6.34 29.22 17.86
N GLU A 37 6.20 28.29 18.79
CA GLU A 37 6.03 28.59 20.22
C GLU A 37 6.98 27.77 21.11
N LYS A 38 7.55 28.40 22.13
CA LYS A 38 8.34 27.71 23.15
C LYS A 38 7.39 27.15 24.21
N ALA A 39 7.68 25.93 24.68
CA ALA A 39 6.94 25.36 25.80
C ALA A 39 7.18 26.18 27.07
N ILE A 40 6.11 26.50 27.80
CA ILE A 40 6.18 27.12 29.12
C ILE A 40 6.34 26.08 30.23
N ILE A 41 5.81 24.88 30.01
CA ILE A 41 5.98 23.71 30.88
C ILE A 41 6.44 22.54 30.01
N ARG A 42 7.43 21.78 30.47
CA ARG A 42 7.95 20.58 29.82
C ARG A 42 7.81 19.37 30.74
N VAL A 43 7.35 18.27 30.17
CA VAL A 43 7.20 16.97 30.82
C VAL A 43 7.99 15.93 30.02
N PRO A 44 9.20 15.55 30.48
CA PRO A 44 9.97 14.44 29.93
C PRO A 44 9.15 13.14 29.77
N GLU A 45 9.56 12.30 28.84
CA GLU A 45 8.94 10.99 28.61
C GLU A 45 9.17 10.02 29.78
N ILE A 46 10.35 10.08 30.40
CA ILE A 46 10.76 9.16 31.47
C ILE A 46 10.70 9.87 32.81
N PHE A 47 9.86 9.35 33.70
CA PHE A 47 9.84 9.72 35.11
C PHE A 47 9.80 8.47 35.99
N ALA A 48 10.40 8.57 37.18
CA ALA A 48 10.41 7.48 38.14
C ALA A 48 9.02 7.19 38.74
N ASN A 49 8.20 8.23 38.95
CA ASN A 49 6.82 8.13 39.43
C ASN A 49 6.04 9.45 39.24
N ILE A 50 4.72 9.40 39.47
CA ILE A 50 3.81 10.55 39.33
C ILE A 50 4.17 11.70 40.30
N ALA A 51 4.61 11.41 41.53
CA ALA A 51 4.97 12.45 42.49
C ALA A 51 6.16 13.31 41.99
N ALA A 52 7.15 12.68 41.35
CA ALA A 52 8.28 13.38 40.73
C ALA A 52 7.83 14.27 39.55
N VAL A 53 6.87 13.80 38.75
CA VAL A 53 6.24 14.58 37.67
C VAL A 53 5.57 15.81 38.26
N SER A 54 4.67 15.62 39.24
CA SER A 54 3.92 16.69 39.88
C SER A 54 4.82 17.74 40.53
N ALA A 55 5.87 17.32 41.24
CA ALA A 55 6.84 18.24 41.84
C ALA A 55 7.63 19.02 40.79
N SER A 56 7.98 18.39 39.66
CA SER A 56 8.64 19.06 38.53
C SER A 56 7.74 20.11 37.88
N ILE A 57 6.47 19.77 37.64
CA ILE A 57 5.47 20.70 37.10
C ILE A 57 5.28 21.88 38.07
N GLY A 58 5.12 21.62 39.36
CA GLY A 58 4.97 22.66 40.39
C GLY A 58 6.11 23.68 40.35
N ARG A 59 7.37 23.21 40.37
CA ARG A 59 8.54 24.10 40.28
C ARG A 59 8.56 24.94 39.00
N GLN A 60 8.17 24.35 37.86
CA GLN A 60 8.09 25.09 36.60
C GLN A 60 7.00 26.17 36.66
N VAL A 61 5.80 25.84 37.14
CA VAL A 61 4.68 26.78 37.28
C VAL A 61 5.01 27.93 38.24
N ASP A 62 5.67 27.65 39.37
CA ASP A 62 6.08 28.66 40.34
C ASP A 62 7.19 29.58 39.81
N SER A 63 7.94 29.14 38.80
CA SER A 63 8.96 29.93 38.11
C SER A 63 8.45 30.73 36.91
N LEU A 64 7.17 30.58 36.54
CA LEU A 64 6.60 31.31 35.42
C LEU A 64 6.42 32.81 35.74
N PRO A 65 6.59 33.69 34.74
CA PRO A 65 6.13 35.07 34.82
C PRO A 65 4.64 35.16 35.19
N PRO A 66 4.19 36.21 35.93
CA PRO A 66 2.81 36.30 36.42
C PRO A 66 1.74 36.14 35.33
N ASP A 67 1.94 36.76 34.17
CA ASP A 67 1.07 36.69 33.00
C ASP A 67 0.99 35.26 32.43
N GLN A 68 2.11 34.57 32.32
CA GLN A 68 2.14 33.19 31.83
C GLN A 68 1.54 32.21 32.84
N ARG A 69 1.74 32.45 34.13
CA ARG A 69 1.16 31.66 35.21
C ARG A 69 -0.36 31.80 35.22
N GLU A 70 -0.87 33.02 35.12
CA GLU A 70 -2.31 33.29 34.99
C GLU A 70 -2.89 32.61 33.73
N ALA A 71 -2.23 32.77 32.58
CA ALA A 71 -2.66 32.14 31.34
C ALA A 71 -2.67 30.60 31.43
N PHE A 72 -1.66 29.99 32.07
CA PHE A 72 -1.61 28.55 32.34
C PHE A 72 -2.75 28.09 33.26
N LEU A 73 -3.00 28.81 34.36
CA LEU A 73 -4.05 28.46 35.32
C LEU A 73 -5.47 28.61 34.75
N SER A 74 -5.64 29.45 33.72
CA SER A 74 -6.90 29.58 32.97
C SER A 74 -7.13 28.50 31.90
N MET A 75 -6.20 27.57 31.73
CA MET A 75 -6.37 26.47 30.77
C MET A 75 -7.38 25.43 31.28
N CYS A 76 -8.00 24.70 30.34
CA CYS A 76 -8.99 23.69 30.68
C CYS A 76 -8.37 22.58 31.54
N ASN A 77 -9.08 22.13 32.56
CA ASN A 77 -8.70 20.97 33.36
C ASN A 77 -9.85 19.95 33.39
N ILE A 78 -9.79 18.95 32.52
CA ILE A 78 -10.77 17.85 32.47
C ILE A 78 -10.39 16.68 33.39
N TYR A 79 -9.24 16.78 34.07
CA TYR A 79 -8.76 15.80 35.05
C TYR A 79 -8.53 16.51 36.39
N PRO A 80 -9.59 17.08 37.01
CA PRO A 80 -9.45 17.62 38.36
C PRO A 80 -8.98 16.52 39.31
N SER A 81 -8.09 16.88 40.23
CA SER A 81 -7.59 15.96 41.25
C SER A 81 -8.70 15.64 42.25
N ASP A 82 -8.92 14.36 42.54
CA ASP A 82 -9.84 13.91 43.60
C ASP A 82 -9.15 13.88 44.98
N ASP A 83 -7.81 13.95 45.06
CA ASP A 83 -7.02 13.77 46.29
C ASP A 83 -5.60 14.35 46.08
N ASP A 84 -5.15 15.27 46.96
CA ASP A 84 -3.81 15.89 47.23
C ASP A 84 -2.73 16.04 46.11
N THR A 85 -3.04 15.67 44.87
CA THR A 85 -2.19 15.81 43.70
C THR A 85 -2.41 17.21 43.11
N SER A 86 -1.30 17.90 42.81
CA SER A 86 -1.32 19.28 42.36
C SER A 86 -2.27 19.49 41.17
N PRO A 87 -3.16 20.51 41.20
CA PRO A 87 -4.09 20.80 40.10
C PRO A 87 -3.38 21.06 38.77
N TYR A 88 -2.09 21.39 38.81
CA TYR A 88 -1.27 21.62 37.63
C TYR A 88 -1.11 20.36 36.76
N LEU A 89 -1.09 19.17 37.37
CA LEU A 89 -0.97 17.92 36.61
C LEU A 89 -2.20 17.70 35.71
N GLY A 90 -3.39 17.98 36.22
CA GLY A 90 -4.64 17.90 35.45
C GLY A 90 -4.65 18.85 34.26
N ILE A 91 -4.22 20.11 34.47
CA ILE A 91 -4.05 21.10 33.40
C ILE A 91 -3.07 20.59 32.35
N VAL A 92 -1.88 20.15 32.75
CA VAL A 92 -0.85 19.64 31.82
C VAL A 92 -1.36 18.43 31.03
N ARG A 93 -2.06 17.50 31.69
CA ARG A 93 -2.64 16.31 31.04
C ARG A 93 -3.73 16.68 30.02
N SER A 94 -4.45 17.76 30.25
CA SER A 94 -5.53 18.23 29.38
C SER A 94 -5.01 19.00 28.16
N ASN A 95 -3.87 19.70 28.29
CA ASN A 95 -3.38 20.68 27.32
C ASN A 95 -2.02 20.32 26.69
N GLY A 96 -1.41 19.22 27.14
CA GLY A 96 -0.08 18.79 26.70
C GLY A 96 -0.06 18.40 25.23
N LEU A 97 0.88 18.96 24.48
CA LEU A 97 1.16 18.62 23.08
C LEU A 97 2.45 17.79 22.99
N PRO A 98 2.54 16.87 22.02
CA PRO A 98 3.70 15.99 21.88
C PRO A 98 4.96 16.78 21.52
N MET A 99 6.09 16.31 22.05
CA MET A 99 7.45 16.73 21.72
C MET A 99 8.28 15.48 21.42
N ASP A 100 9.45 15.63 20.79
CA ASP A 100 10.33 14.49 20.45
C ASP A 100 10.65 13.59 21.66
N PHE A 101 10.76 14.20 22.85
CA PHE A 101 10.96 13.50 24.12
C PHE A 101 9.97 14.02 25.16
N GLY A 102 8.77 13.45 25.18
CA GLY A 102 7.71 13.75 26.16
C GLY A 102 6.64 14.72 25.62
N SER A 103 6.24 15.68 26.44
CA SER A 103 5.18 16.65 26.10
C SER A 103 5.43 18.03 26.69
N GLY A 104 4.73 19.03 26.18
CA GLY A 104 4.80 20.40 26.68
C GLY A 104 3.48 21.14 26.62
N VAL A 105 3.37 22.20 27.42
CA VAL A 105 2.25 23.14 27.39
C VAL A 105 2.70 24.45 26.75
N PHE A 106 1.84 24.99 25.89
CA PHE A 106 2.08 26.14 25.03
C PHE A 106 0.89 27.10 25.19
N LEU A 107 1.12 28.41 25.30
CA LEU A 107 0.05 29.36 25.63
C LEU A 107 -0.99 29.46 24.51
N GLN A 108 -0.54 29.48 23.24
CA GLN A 108 -1.44 29.54 22.09
C GLN A 108 -1.70 28.16 21.50
N ALA A 109 -0.67 27.37 21.24
CA ALA A 109 -0.86 26.09 20.55
C ALA A 109 -1.74 25.11 21.33
N SER A 110 -1.70 25.12 22.67
CA SER A 110 -2.58 24.26 23.50
C SER A 110 -4.04 24.71 23.51
N ARG A 111 -4.37 25.90 22.96
CA ARG A 111 -5.75 26.40 22.82
C ARG A 111 -6.38 26.04 21.47
N ILE A 112 -5.63 25.40 20.56
CA ILE A 112 -6.18 25.00 19.26
C ILE A 112 -7.14 23.82 19.46
N ASN A 113 -8.36 23.95 18.96
CA ASN A 113 -9.40 22.93 19.10
C ASN A 113 -9.22 21.74 18.16
N HIS A 114 -9.95 20.67 18.48
CA HIS A 114 -9.97 19.45 17.67
C HIS A 114 -10.93 19.49 16.49
N ALA A 115 -10.47 19.01 15.34
CA ALA A 115 -11.31 18.44 14.29
C ALA A 115 -10.69 17.14 13.75
N CYS A 116 -11.52 16.17 13.32
CA CYS A 116 -11.02 14.95 12.69
C CYS A 116 -10.60 15.17 11.22
N ASP A 117 -11.12 16.22 10.59
CA ASP A 117 -10.77 16.79 9.30
C ASP A 117 -10.03 18.13 9.47
N ASN A 118 -9.04 18.14 10.36
CA ASN A 118 -8.30 19.34 10.75
C ASN A 118 -7.67 20.08 9.56
N ASN A 119 -7.59 21.41 9.67
CA ASN A 119 -7.01 22.28 8.64
C ASN A 119 -5.57 22.70 8.92
N ALA A 120 -5.01 22.37 10.10
CA ALA A 120 -3.61 22.60 10.43
C ALA A 120 -2.96 21.37 11.06
N GLN A 121 -1.65 21.19 10.82
CA GLN A 121 -0.83 20.13 11.40
C GLN A 121 0.12 20.71 12.44
N LYS A 122 0.19 20.02 13.57
CA LYS A 122 1.09 20.35 14.67
C LYS A 122 2.33 19.46 14.66
N ASP A 123 3.47 20.01 15.02
CA ASP A 123 4.72 19.27 15.12
C ASP A 123 5.70 19.97 16.05
N TYR A 124 6.68 19.25 16.60
CA TYR A 124 7.74 19.85 17.40
C TYR A 124 9.05 19.85 16.61
N ASN A 125 9.51 21.05 16.23
CA ASN A 125 10.76 21.21 15.50
C ASN A 125 11.92 21.29 16.51
N GLU A 126 12.68 20.21 16.63
CA GLU A 126 13.84 20.13 17.53
C GLU A 126 15.00 21.03 17.10
N GLY A 127 15.13 21.35 15.81
CA GLY A 127 16.17 22.25 15.30
C GLY A 127 16.09 23.65 15.91
N ILE A 128 14.86 24.15 16.11
CA ILE A 128 14.60 25.45 16.75
C ILE A 128 14.04 25.33 18.18
N LYS A 129 13.77 24.10 18.64
CA LYS A 129 13.17 23.75 19.94
C LYS A 129 11.82 24.42 20.21
N ARG A 130 10.96 24.46 19.18
CA ARG A 130 9.63 25.09 19.23
C ARG A 130 8.57 24.16 18.68
N HIS A 131 7.38 24.26 19.26
CA HIS A 131 6.18 23.68 18.66
C HIS A 131 5.73 24.55 17.51
N THR A 132 5.42 23.92 16.39
CA THR A 132 5.04 24.58 15.15
C THR A 132 3.69 24.08 14.68
N VAL A 133 2.93 24.97 14.05
CA VAL A 133 1.63 24.65 13.46
C VAL A 133 1.64 25.17 12.03
N HIS A 134 1.37 24.29 11.06
CA HIS A 134 1.37 24.62 9.64
C HIS A 134 0.00 24.36 9.02
N ALA A 135 -0.45 25.23 8.11
CA ALA A 135 -1.71 25.07 7.39
C ALA A 135 -1.63 23.88 6.41
N LEU A 136 -2.57 22.94 6.48
CA LEU A 136 -2.67 21.79 5.57
C LEU A 136 -3.33 22.16 4.24
N ARG A 137 -4.17 23.19 4.25
CA ARG A 137 -4.86 23.78 3.11
C ARG A 137 -4.97 25.29 3.32
N ASP A 138 -5.51 26.00 2.32
CA ASP A 138 -5.93 27.38 2.53
C ASP A 138 -6.98 27.44 3.65
N ILE A 139 -6.81 28.39 4.57
CA ILE A 139 -7.72 28.69 5.68
C ILE A 139 -8.25 30.10 5.43
N GLU A 140 -9.57 30.25 5.38
CA GLU A 140 -10.19 31.54 5.08
C GLU A 140 -10.25 32.43 6.34
N GLU A 141 -10.38 33.73 6.14
CA GLU A 141 -10.59 34.68 7.25
C GLU A 141 -11.85 34.32 8.05
N GLY A 142 -11.75 34.36 9.38
CA GLY A 142 -12.81 33.95 10.30
C GLY A 142 -12.94 32.44 10.51
N GLU A 143 -12.17 31.62 9.79
CA GLU A 143 -12.18 30.16 9.98
C GLU A 143 -11.41 29.76 11.24
N GLU A 144 -11.96 28.80 12.01
CA GLU A 144 -11.29 28.22 13.16
C GLU A 144 -10.12 27.34 12.73
N ILE A 145 -8.94 27.58 13.31
CA ILE A 145 -7.77 26.74 13.14
C ILE A 145 -7.92 25.53 14.05
N THR A 146 -7.80 24.34 13.47
CA THR A 146 -8.01 23.08 14.17
C THR A 146 -6.87 22.10 13.92
N ILE A 147 -6.60 21.24 14.90
CA ILE A 147 -5.62 20.15 14.84
C ILE A 147 -6.29 18.82 15.19
N THR A 148 -5.70 17.69 14.81
CA THR A 148 -6.13 16.41 15.40
C THR A 148 -5.53 16.22 16.79
N TYR A 149 -6.33 15.88 17.80
CA TYR A 149 -5.84 15.44 19.12
C TYR A 149 -5.47 13.96 19.12
N LEU A 150 -5.90 13.24 18.08
CA LEU A 150 -5.64 11.82 17.91
C LEU A 150 -4.41 11.65 17.01
N GLY A 151 -3.53 10.70 17.34
CA GLY A 151 -2.31 10.46 16.58
C GLY A 151 -2.52 9.74 15.24
N ILE A 152 -3.55 8.89 15.15
CA ILE A 152 -3.87 8.13 13.93
C ILE A 152 -5.36 8.30 13.65
N LEU A 153 -5.71 8.63 12.40
CA LEU A 153 -7.09 8.69 11.96
C LEU A 153 -7.66 7.26 11.90
N LYS A 154 -8.70 7.02 12.68
CA LYS A 154 -9.44 5.73 12.75
C LYS A 154 -10.88 5.94 12.29
N ASN A 155 -11.69 4.88 12.18
CA ASN A 155 -13.12 5.03 11.91
C ASN A 155 -13.86 5.90 12.96
N ARG A 156 -15.02 6.46 12.57
CA ARG A 156 -15.82 7.42 13.35
C ARG A 156 -16.09 6.94 14.76
N ARG A 157 -16.48 5.67 14.93
CA ARG A 157 -16.75 5.08 16.25
C ARG A 157 -15.52 5.14 17.15
N THR A 158 -14.36 4.72 16.64
CA THR A 158 -13.13 4.73 17.43
C THR A 158 -12.64 6.15 17.74
N ARG A 159 -12.75 7.10 16.81
CA ARG A 159 -12.42 8.51 17.08
C ARG A 159 -13.32 9.08 18.18
N GLN A 160 -14.64 8.91 18.05
CA GLN A 160 -15.62 9.40 19.04
C GLN A 160 -15.39 8.78 20.42
N GLN A 161 -15.14 7.48 20.50
CA GLN A 161 -14.83 6.81 21.77
C GLN A 161 -13.55 7.38 22.39
N ALA A 162 -12.48 7.53 21.61
CA ALA A 162 -11.22 8.09 22.11
C ALA A 162 -11.38 9.53 22.62
N LEU A 163 -12.14 10.37 21.92
CA LEU A 163 -12.40 11.75 22.33
C LEU A 163 -13.28 11.83 23.58
N ARG A 164 -14.32 10.99 23.69
CA ARG A 164 -15.15 10.90 24.90
C ARG A 164 -14.34 10.45 26.11
N THR A 165 -13.51 9.43 25.96
CA THR A 165 -12.74 8.87 27.09
C THR A 165 -11.57 9.76 27.50
N LYS A 166 -10.86 10.38 26.54
CA LYS A 166 -9.62 11.14 26.81
C LYS A 166 -9.81 12.64 26.92
N PHE A 167 -10.86 13.19 26.30
CA PHE A 167 -11.09 14.63 26.20
C PHE A 167 -12.50 15.06 26.63
N MET A 168 -13.36 14.11 27.05
CA MET A 168 -14.68 14.37 27.63
C MET A 168 -15.65 15.15 26.72
N PHE A 169 -15.52 15.04 25.40
CA PHE A 169 -16.46 15.66 24.45
C PHE A 169 -16.85 14.74 23.30
N THR A 170 -17.95 15.07 22.61
CA THR A 170 -18.38 14.44 21.36
C THR A 170 -18.03 15.36 20.19
N CYS A 171 -17.30 14.86 19.21
CA CYS A 171 -16.86 15.67 18.07
C CYS A 171 -17.98 15.87 17.06
N THR A 172 -18.14 17.11 16.60
CA THR A 172 -19.17 17.53 15.62
C THR A 172 -18.58 18.12 14.33
N CYS A 173 -17.28 17.89 14.08
CA CYS A 173 -16.61 18.30 12.84
C CYS A 173 -17.25 17.68 11.59
N ASN A 174 -16.94 18.19 10.38
CA ASN A 174 -17.65 17.76 9.16
C ASN A 174 -17.52 16.25 8.94
N LEU A 175 -16.33 15.68 9.18
CA LEU A 175 -16.12 14.23 9.05
C LEU A 175 -16.95 13.40 10.04
N CYS A 176 -17.14 13.90 11.27
CA CYS A 176 -17.95 13.23 12.29
C CYS A 176 -19.46 13.50 12.14
N SER A 177 -19.83 14.47 11.31
CA SER A 177 -21.21 14.88 11.04
C SER A 177 -21.71 14.38 9.67
N LEU A 178 -20.89 13.61 8.93
CA LEU A 178 -21.31 12.98 7.69
C LEU A 178 -22.58 12.11 7.86
N PRO A 179 -23.46 12.09 6.85
CA PRO A 179 -24.52 11.09 6.71
C PRO A 179 -24.00 9.65 6.85
N GLU A 180 -24.87 8.71 7.24
CA GLU A 180 -24.46 7.33 7.56
C GLU A 180 -23.78 6.60 6.40
N ASP A 181 -24.26 6.78 5.17
CA ASP A 181 -23.72 6.17 3.95
C ASP A 181 -22.32 6.72 3.61
N LEU A 182 -22.15 8.05 3.66
CA LEU A 182 -20.85 8.70 3.44
C LEU A 182 -19.87 8.40 4.58
N SER A 183 -20.35 8.33 5.81
CA SER A 183 -19.55 7.93 6.98
C SER A 183 -19.09 6.49 6.86
N ALA A 184 -19.95 5.58 6.39
CA ALA A 184 -19.60 4.17 6.21
C ALA A 184 -18.51 3.99 5.15
N GLU A 185 -18.59 4.73 4.04
CA GLU A 185 -17.55 4.67 2.99
C GLU A 185 -16.22 5.29 3.48
N SER A 186 -16.28 6.40 4.21
CA SER A 186 -15.10 6.99 4.87
C SER A 186 -14.44 6.02 5.85
N ASP A 187 -15.24 5.39 6.71
CA ASP A 187 -14.75 4.44 7.71
C ASP A 187 -14.15 3.20 7.05
N ARG A 188 -14.80 2.66 6.01
CA ARG A 188 -14.30 1.54 5.21
C ARG A 188 -12.93 1.84 4.60
N ARG A 189 -12.72 3.07 4.11
CA ARG A 189 -11.42 3.52 3.57
C ARG A 189 -10.36 3.63 4.65
N LEU A 190 -10.67 4.26 5.79
CA LEU A 190 -9.72 4.40 6.90
C LEU A 190 -9.31 3.04 7.47
N ASP A 191 -10.25 2.11 7.63
CA ASP A 191 -9.96 0.75 8.06
C ASP A 191 -9.07 0.01 7.04
N GLU A 192 -9.22 0.28 5.74
CA GLU A 192 -8.36 -0.28 4.68
C GLU A 192 -6.93 0.27 4.75
N ILE A 193 -6.77 1.59 4.98
CA ILE A 193 -5.46 2.22 5.20
C ILE A 193 -4.76 1.58 6.41
N LEU A 194 -5.46 1.47 7.54
CA LEU A 194 -4.91 0.87 8.76
C LEU A 194 -4.51 -0.60 8.57
N ALA A 195 -5.31 -1.36 7.82
CA ALA A 195 -4.98 -2.76 7.50
C ALA A 195 -3.73 -2.86 6.62
N LEU A 196 -3.52 -1.93 5.69
CA LEU A 196 -2.31 -1.86 4.87
C LEU A 196 -1.09 -1.46 5.70
N GLU A 197 -1.22 -0.43 6.55
CA GLU A 197 -0.15 0.01 7.46
C GLU A 197 0.32 -1.14 8.36
N ASP A 198 -0.61 -1.85 8.98
CA ASP A 198 -0.35 -2.99 9.86
C ASP A 198 0.34 -4.15 9.10
N ARG A 199 -0.06 -4.42 7.85
CA ARG A 199 0.64 -5.40 6.99
C ARG A 199 2.06 -4.97 6.65
N ILE A 200 2.25 -3.72 6.22
CA ILE A 200 3.55 -3.17 5.85
C ILE A 200 4.49 -3.19 7.07
N ALA A 201 4.01 -2.72 8.22
CA ALA A 201 4.75 -2.68 9.47
C ALA A 201 5.14 -4.08 9.97
N ARG A 202 4.20 -5.04 9.99
CA ARG A 202 4.50 -6.42 10.41
C ARG A 202 5.46 -7.14 9.46
N ALA A 203 5.36 -6.87 8.16
CA ALA A 203 6.26 -7.47 7.19
C ALA A 203 7.70 -6.95 7.35
N GLY A 204 7.85 -5.65 7.64
CA GLY A 204 9.14 -5.02 7.92
C GLY A 204 10.19 -5.32 6.84
N ILE A 205 11.46 -5.43 7.26
CA ILE A 205 12.56 -5.71 6.33
C ILE A 205 12.46 -7.09 5.68
N THR A 206 11.93 -8.10 6.39
CA THR A 206 11.72 -9.45 5.86
C THR A 206 10.77 -9.42 4.67
N GLY A 207 9.67 -8.67 4.77
CA GLY A 207 8.75 -8.44 3.66
C GLY A 207 9.42 -7.72 2.50
N MET A 208 10.26 -6.72 2.78
CA MET A 208 10.94 -5.94 1.75
C MET A 208 11.86 -6.84 0.95
N LEU A 209 12.59 -7.75 1.61
CA LEU A 209 13.52 -8.67 0.94
C LEU A 209 12.79 -9.80 0.22
N SER A 210 11.78 -10.40 0.85
CA SER A 210 11.08 -11.57 0.29
C SER A 210 10.09 -11.20 -0.81
N ASN A 211 9.32 -10.11 -0.64
CA ASN A 211 8.13 -9.81 -1.45
C ASN A 211 8.06 -8.33 -1.89
N PRO A 212 9.12 -7.76 -2.48
CA PRO A 212 9.22 -6.32 -2.66
C PRO A 212 8.15 -5.73 -3.60
N LYS A 213 7.76 -6.43 -4.67
CA LYS A 213 6.70 -5.97 -5.57
C LYS A 213 5.33 -5.88 -4.86
N ARG A 214 5.00 -6.88 -4.03
CA ARG A 214 3.74 -6.88 -3.28
C ARG A 214 3.71 -5.78 -2.23
N MET A 215 4.82 -5.58 -1.51
CA MET A 215 4.93 -4.45 -0.58
C MET A 215 4.75 -3.12 -1.29
N LEU A 216 5.40 -2.94 -2.44
CA LEU A 216 5.24 -1.73 -3.24
C LEU A 216 3.78 -1.55 -3.73
N GLY A 217 3.09 -2.64 -4.05
CA GLY A 217 1.66 -2.67 -4.38
C GLY A 217 0.76 -2.26 -3.20
N HIS A 218 1.03 -2.75 -1.98
CA HIS A 218 0.30 -2.32 -0.78
C HIS A 218 0.49 -0.82 -0.52
N VAL A 219 1.72 -0.31 -0.65
CA VAL A 219 2.00 1.12 -0.50
C VAL A 219 1.33 1.94 -1.61
N TYR A 220 1.31 1.44 -2.85
CA TYR A 220 0.57 2.07 -3.94
C TYR A 220 -0.92 2.21 -3.61
N GLN A 221 -1.56 1.12 -3.16
CA GLN A 221 -2.96 1.14 -2.74
C GLN A 221 -3.20 2.16 -1.64
N GLN A 222 -2.32 2.20 -0.62
CA GLN A 222 -2.38 3.18 0.46
C GLN A 222 -2.33 4.62 -0.06
N VAL A 223 -1.41 4.92 -1.00
CA VAL A 223 -1.30 6.24 -1.65
C VAL A 223 -2.58 6.60 -2.42
N GLN A 224 -3.22 5.65 -3.11
CA GLN A 224 -4.50 5.93 -3.78
C GLN A 224 -5.60 6.26 -2.78
N LEU A 225 -5.70 5.51 -1.68
CA LEU A 225 -6.70 5.75 -0.64
C LEU A 225 -6.54 7.15 -0.01
N TYR A 226 -5.31 7.61 0.24
CA TYR A 226 -5.08 8.99 0.70
C TYR A 226 -5.55 10.03 -0.32
N LYS A 227 -5.18 9.86 -1.60
CA LYS A 227 -5.56 10.80 -2.68
C LYS A 227 -7.07 10.94 -2.87
N GLU A 228 -7.85 9.90 -2.57
CA GLU A 228 -9.32 9.94 -2.65
C GLU A 228 -10.00 10.76 -1.53
N HIS A 229 -9.33 11.01 -0.40
CA HIS A 229 -9.91 11.68 0.77
C HIS A 229 -9.48 13.15 0.87
N SER A 230 -8.19 13.42 0.62
CA SER A 230 -7.61 14.75 0.45
C SER A 230 -6.14 14.57 0.06
N LEU A 231 -5.61 15.40 -0.83
CA LEU A 231 -4.18 15.38 -1.18
C LEU A 231 -3.26 15.68 0.02
N ASP A 232 -3.82 16.12 1.14
CA ASP A 232 -3.12 16.71 2.28
C ASP A 232 -3.17 15.85 3.55
N ASP A 233 -3.42 14.55 3.38
CA ASP A 233 -3.33 13.60 4.49
C ASP A 233 -1.88 13.45 4.98
N ILE A 234 -1.70 13.53 6.29
CA ILE A 234 -0.40 13.47 6.96
C ILE A 234 0.31 12.12 6.83
N GLY A 235 -0.42 11.05 6.46
CA GLY A 235 0.13 9.73 6.19
C GLY A 235 0.75 9.58 4.79
N LEU A 236 0.37 10.44 3.84
CA LEU A 236 0.85 10.36 2.45
C LEU A 236 2.39 10.50 2.31
N PRO A 237 3.07 11.45 2.98
CA PRO A 237 4.53 11.53 2.94
C PRO A 237 5.19 10.25 3.45
N ARG A 238 4.62 9.63 4.50
CA ARG A 238 5.14 8.40 5.08
C ARG A 238 5.03 7.22 4.10
N ALA A 239 3.89 7.09 3.42
CA ALA A 239 3.72 6.05 2.39
C ALA A 239 4.74 6.19 1.26
N PHE A 240 5.01 7.41 0.77
CA PHE A 240 6.08 7.61 -0.21
C PHE A 240 7.47 7.24 0.32
N PHE A 241 7.76 7.55 1.58
CA PHE A 241 9.03 7.17 2.20
C PHE A 241 9.16 5.66 2.40
N ASP A 242 8.07 4.94 2.72
CA ASP A 242 8.07 3.48 2.79
C ASP A 242 8.30 2.86 1.38
N ALA A 243 7.73 3.43 0.31
CA ALA A 243 8.04 3.04 -1.06
C ALA A 243 9.53 3.25 -1.40
N ALA A 244 10.10 4.38 -1.00
CA ALA A 244 11.54 4.67 -1.17
C ALA A 244 12.42 3.61 -0.49
N GLN A 245 12.09 3.24 0.75
CA GLN A 245 12.79 2.20 1.51
C GLN A 245 12.72 0.83 0.80
N ILE A 246 11.55 0.46 0.28
CA ILE A 246 11.40 -0.81 -0.47
C ILE A 246 12.34 -0.81 -1.68
N VAL A 247 12.27 0.21 -2.53
CA VAL A 247 13.03 0.21 -3.79
C VAL A 247 14.54 0.38 -3.58
N VAL A 248 14.97 1.18 -2.60
CA VAL A 248 16.40 1.39 -2.29
C VAL A 248 17.05 0.13 -1.72
N THR A 249 16.28 -0.70 -1.00
CA THR A 249 16.72 -2.01 -0.50
C THR A 249 17.15 -2.95 -1.62
N HIS A 250 16.58 -2.78 -2.82
CA HIS A 250 16.89 -3.56 -4.03
C HIS A 250 17.77 -2.81 -5.05
N GLY A 251 18.40 -1.71 -4.62
CA GLY A 251 19.35 -0.94 -5.42
C GLY A 251 18.75 -0.02 -6.48
N ASP A 252 17.43 0.23 -6.46
CA ASP A 252 16.74 1.06 -7.47
C ASP A 252 16.82 2.56 -7.09
N LEU A 253 17.97 3.18 -7.36
CA LEU A 253 18.21 4.58 -6.99
C LEU A 253 17.32 5.57 -7.75
N ALA A 254 16.97 5.27 -9.01
CA ALA A 254 16.12 6.14 -9.82
C ALA A 254 14.73 6.32 -9.20
N ARG A 255 14.07 5.22 -8.79
CA ARG A 255 12.77 5.31 -8.11
C ARG A 255 12.89 5.83 -6.69
N ALA A 256 13.93 5.42 -5.96
CA ALA A 256 14.17 5.86 -4.58
C ALA A 256 14.23 7.38 -4.48
N ARG A 257 14.94 8.02 -5.42
CA ARG A 257 14.98 9.47 -5.55
C ARG A 257 13.58 10.07 -5.67
N VAL A 258 12.80 9.65 -6.67
CA VAL A 258 11.47 10.24 -6.96
C VAL A 258 10.52 10.07 -5.77
N PHE A 259 10.50 8.90 -5.14
CA PHE A 259 9.70 8.66 -3.93
C PHE A 259 10.14 9.54 -2.76
N THR A 260 11.45 9.65 -2.52
CA THR A 260 12.00 10.48 -1.44
C THR A 260 11.76 11.97 -1.69
N GLU A 261 11.85 12.44 -2.93
CA GLU A 261 11.51 13.82 -3.33
C GLU A 261 10.04 14.14 -3.01
N ARG A 262 9.11 13.22 -3.32
CA ARG A 262 7.69 13.38 -3.00
C ARG A 262 7.44 13.42 -1.49
N ALA A 263 8.09 12.54 -0.73
CA ALA A 263 8.01 12.52 0.72
C ALA A 263 8.55 13.83 1.33
N ALA A 264 9.73 14.28 0.89
CA ALA A 264 10.38 15.50 1.35
C ALA A 264 9.54 16.75 1.05
N ALA A 265 8.98 16.85 -0.16
CA ALA A 265 8.13 17.97 -0.55
C ALA A 265 6.87 18.06 0.31
N ALA A 266 6.23 16.92 0.59
CA ALA A 266 5.03 16.87 1.42
C ALA A 266 5.34 17.13 2.91
N TRP A 267 6.43 16.59 3.46
CA TRP A 267 6.85 16.93 4.83
C TRP A 267 7.26 18.38 5.00
N ARG A 268 7.94 18.97 4.00
CA ARG A 268 8.28 20.40 4.01
C ARG A 268 7.03 21.26 4.19
N LEU A 269 5.92 20.88 3.55
CA LEU A 269 4.66 21.62 3.64
C LEU A 269 4.07 21.59 5.06
N ILE A 270 4.17 20.46 5.76
CA ILE A 270 3.51 20.27 7.06
C ILE A 270 4.44 20.48 8.29
N ARG A 271 5.77 20.54 8.09
CA ARG A 271 6.80 20.72 9.15
C ARG A 271 7.67 21.97 8.95
N GLY A 272 7.75 22.51 7.74
CA GLY A 272 8.68 23.58 7.35
C GLY A 272 10.01 23.05 6.80
N ASP A 273 10.82 23.91 6.18
CA ASP A 273 12.11 23.54 5.58
C ASP A 273 13.30 23.55 6.54
N ASP A 274 13.16 24.20 7.69
CA ASP A 274 14.11 24.18 8.80
C ASP A 274 13.93 22.96 9.72
N ASP A 275 12.96 22.08 9.46
CA ASP A 275 12.74 20.87 10.23
C ASP A 275 13.85 19.83 9.97
N PRO A 276 14.51 19.29 11.01
CA PRO A 276 15.61 18.34 10.84
C PRO A 276 15.24 17.07 10.05
N HIS A 277 14.01 16.58 10.20
CA HIS A 277 13.53 15.41 9.46
C HIS A 277 13.35 15.73 7.97
N VAL A 278 12.82 16.91 7.65
CA VAL A 278 12.72 17.41 6.26
C VAL A 278 14.12 17.56 5.64
N ILE A 279 15.06 18.21 6.33
CA ILE A 279 16.44 18.39 5.85
C ILE A 279 17.11 17.03 5.59
N LYS A 280 16.96 16.08 6.51
CA LYS A 280 17.51 14.71 6.35
C LYS A 280 16.91 14.01 5.14
N THR A 281 15.60 14.10 4.95
CA THR A 281 14.89 13.47 3.83
C THR A 281 15.28 14.11 2.50
N GLN A 282 15.44 15.44 2.45
CA GLN A 282 15.94 16.14 1.25
C GLN A 282 17.35 15.70 0.87
N LYS A 283 18.25 15.54 1.84
CA LYS A 283 19.59 14.99 1.59
C LYS A 283 19.52 13.56 1.04
N LEU A 284 18.63 12.73 1.60
CA LEU A 284 18.41 11.38 1.11
C LEU A 284 17.83 11.36 -0.31
N ALA A 285 16.99 12.33 -0.68
CA ALA A 285 16.50 12.46 -2.05
C ALA A 285 17.63 12.75 -3.05
N LEU A 286 18.64 13.52 -2.65
CA LEU A 286 19.82 13.84 -3.46
C LEU A 286 20.80 12.67 -3.56
N ASP A 287 20.89 11.84 -2.52
CA ASP A 287 21.71 10.63 -2.52
C ASP A 287 21.02 9.48 -1.76
N PRO A 288 20.11 8.74 -2.44
CA PRO A 288 19.39 7.64 -1.82
C PRO A 288 20.30 6.49 -1.37
N SER A 289 21.53 6.41 -1.88
CA SER A 289 22.49 5.36 -1.50
C SER A 289 22.97 5.47 -0.06
N THR A 290 22.77 6.65 0.57
CA THR A 290 23.04 6.87 1.99
C THR A 290 21.99 6.25 2.92
N HIS A 291 20.89 5.70 2.38
CA HIS A 291 19.90 5.00 3.19
C HIS A 291 20.52 3.76 3.85
N THR A 292 20.19 3.49 5.11
CA THR A 292 20.76 2.35 5.86
C THR A 292 20.42 0.98 5.25
N THR A 293 19.31 0.89 4.52
CA THR A 293 18.91 -0.36 3.85
C THR A 293 19.39 -0.47 2.40
N TYR A 294 20.12 0.52 1.87
CA TYR A 294 20.53 0.50 0.48
C TYR A 294 21.28 -0.78 0.09
N GLY A 295 20.89 -1.37 -1.05
CA GLY A 295 21.67 -2.40 -1.72
C GLY A 295 21.77 -3.75 -1.00
N HIS A 296 20.83 -4.08 -0.10
CA HIS A 296 20.73 -5.43 0.47
C HIS A 296 20.57 -6.49 -0.64
N THR A 297 19.89 -6.12 -1.73
CA THR A 297 19.92 -6.87 -2.99
C THR A 297 20.16 -5.94 -4.17
N ALA A 298 20.49 -6.51 -5.33
CA ALA A 298 20.62 -5.79 -6.60
C ALA A 298 19.47 -6.11 -7.58
N GLN A 299 18.35 -6.66 -7.12
CA GLN A 299 17.27 -7.16 -7.98
C GLN A 299 16.71 -6.07 -8.92
N TRP A 300 16.68 -4.82 -8.47
CA TRP A 300 16.12 -3.68 -9.21
C TRP A 300 17.15 -2.59 -9.47
N LYS A 301 18.44 -2.96 -9.55
CA LYS A 301 19.53 -2.00 -9.65
C LYS A 301 19.31 -0.99 -10.78
N THR A 302 19.24 0.28 -10.41
CA THR A 302 19.23 1.42 -11.33
C THR A 302 20.15 2.51 -10.80
N ALA A 303 20.75 3.28 -11.69
CA ALA A 303 21.53 4.47 -11.33
C ALA A 303 20.60 5.67 -11.08
N PHE A 304 21.09 6.63 -10.30
CA PHE A 304 20.35 7.81 -9.86
C PHE A 304 19.79 8.66 -11.01
N ASP A 305 20.48 8.70 -12.15
CA ASP A 305 20.14 9.46 -13.35
C ASP A 305 19.22 8.70 -14.34
N GLN A 306 18.89 7.44 -14.06
CA GLN A 306 18.03 6.60 -14.92
C GLN A 306 16.53 6.84 -14.70
N VAL A 307 16.13 8.06 -14.29
CA VAL A 307 14.72 8.46 -14.25
C VAL A 307 14.26 8.74 -15.69
N PRO A 308 13.23 8.05 -16.20
CA PRO A 308 12.81 8.18 -17.59
C PRO A 308 12.30 9.59 -17.89
N GLN A 309 12.67 10.10 -19.06
CA GLN A 309 12.25 11.40 -19.58
C GLN A 309 11.21 11.22 -20.69
N GLY A 310 10.30 12.19 -20.84
CA GLY A 310 9.33 12.21 -21.95
C GLY A 310 8.15 11.24 -21.84
N LEU A 311 7.99 10.53 -20.72
CA LEU A 311 6.78 9.77 -20.43
C LEU A 311 5.61 10.71 -20.11
N ASN A 312 4.39 10.32 -20.52
CA ASN A 312 3.19 10.96 -20.00
C ASN A 312 3.00 10.60 -18.51
N ARG A 313 2.05 11.25 -17.85
CA ARG A 313 1.80 11.07 -16.41
C ARG A 313 1.51 9.63 -16.02
N ASP A 314 0.66 8.94 -16.77
CA ASP A 314 0.21 7.59 -16.42
C ASP A 314 1.31 6.56 -16.62
N ASP A 315 2.07 6.67 -17.71
CA ASP A 315 3.22 5.81 -17.98
C ASP A 315 4.36 6.07 -16.98
N PHE A 316 4.56 7.32 -16.54
CA PHE A 316 5.52 7.65 -15.49
C PHE A 316 5.11 7.06 -14.14
N GLU A 317 3.83 7.14 -13.74
CA GLU A 317 3.35 6.50 -12.52
C GLU A 317 3.44 4.96 -12.63
N ALA A 318 3.10 4.39 -13.79
CA ALA A 318 3.27 2.95 -14.02
C ALA A 318 4.74 2.54 -13.83
N TRP A 319 5.68 3.29 -14.41
CA TRP A 319 7.11 3.10 -14.16
C TRP A 319 7.46 3.21 -12.68
N LEU A 320 7.06 4.30 -12.03
CA LEU A 320 7.41 4.58 -10.64
C LEU A 320 6.96 3.45 -9.70
N TRP A 321 5.79 2.87 -9.94
CA TRP A 321 5.23 1.80 -9.12
C TRP A 321 5.58 0.38 -9.59
N LYS A 322 6.49 0.24 -10.57
CA LYS A 322 6.85 -1.04 -11.21
C LYS A 322 5.63 -1.80 -11.76
N ARG A 323 4.68 -1.03 -12.30
CA ARG A 323 3.42 -1.44 -12.93
C ARG A 323 3.43 -1.14 -14.44
N GLU A 324 4.60 -0.98 -15.04
CA GLU A 324 4.71 -0.86 -16.49
C GLU A 324 4.00 -2.05 -17.13
N LYS A 325 3.24 -1.79 -18.19
CA LYS A 325 2.81 -2.87 -19.07
C LYS A 325 4.08 -3.54 -19.55
N LEU A 326 4.29 -4.80 -19.15
CA LEU A 326 5.33 -5.61 -19.76
C LEU A 326 5.10 -5.55 -21.28
N PRO A 327 6.17 -5.64 -22.11
CA PRO A 327 5.99 -5.82 -23.55
C PRO A 327 4.97 -6.95 -23.76
N GLU A 328 4.23 -6.96 -24.88
CA GLU A 328 3.27 -8.03 -25.16
C GLU A 328 4.02 -9.37 -25.33
N VAL A 329 4.28 -10.02 -24.20
CA VAL A 329 4.89 -11.34 -24.05
C VAL A 329 3.76 -12.30 -23.69
N GLY A 330 3.95 -13.61 -23.88
CA GLY A 330 2.89 -14.62 -23.85
C GLY A 330 1.90 -14.48 -22.68
N ALA A 331 0.66 -14.94 -22.88
CA ALA A 331 -0.40 -14.83 -21.87
C ALA A 331 0.05 -15.24 -20.45
N PHE A 332 0.93 -16.25 -20.34
CA PHE A 332 1.45 -16.77 -19.07
C PHE A 332 2.50 -15.90 -18.38
N ARG A 333 2.99 -14.85 -19.04
CA ARG A 333 3.91 -13.86 -18.44
C ARG A 333 3.18 -12.67 -17.85
N ASN A 334 1.89 -12.56 -18.10
CA ASN A 334 1.04 -11.56 -17.48
C ASN A 334 0.92 -11.83 -15.98
N GLN A 335 1.58 -11.00 -15.15
CA GLN A 335 1.60 -11.21 -13.70
C GLN A 335 0.27 -10.89 -13.01
N ASP A 336 -0.65 -10.20 -13.67
CA ASP A 336 -1.99 -10.05 -13.14
C ASP A 336 -2.70 -11.40 -13.26
N MET A 337 -2.80 -11.99 -14.45
CA MET A 337 -3.50 -13.27 -14.66
C MET A 337 -2.74 -14.50 -14.17
N PHE A 338 -1.41 -14.49 -14.26
CA PHE A 338 -0.53 -15.59 -13.87
C PHE A 338 0.51 -15.10 -12.86
N PRO A 339 0.06 -14.73 -11.64
CA PRO A 339 0.93 -14.21 -10.61
C PRO A 339 1.92 -15.28 -10.14
N SER A 340 3.12 -14.85 -9.75
CA SER A 340 4.02 -15.65 -8.91
C SER A 340 3.37 -15.96 -7.56
N PHE A 341 3.96 -16.88 -6.79
CA PHE A 341 3.39 -17.24 -5.48
C PHE A 341 3.24 -16.03 -4.58
N LEU A 342 4.23 -15.13 -4.64
CA LEU A 342 4.25 -13.89 -3.88
C LEU A 342 3.23 -12.86 -4.34
N GLY A 343 2.76 -12.96 -5.59
CA GLY A 343 1.70 -12.14 -6.14
C GLY A 343 0.29 -12.67 -5.84
N LEU A 344 0.15 -13.87 -5.25
CA LEU A 344 -1.15 -14.42 -4.89
C LEU A 344 -1.79 -13.70 -3.70
N PRO A 345 -3.13 -13.64 -3.62
CA PRO A 345 -3.79 -13.12 -2.44
C PRO A 345 -3.55 -14.04 -1.22
N SER A 346 -3.55 -13.48 -0.03
CA SER A 346 -3.56 -14.27 1.21
C SER A 346 -4.97 -14.75 1.56
N ASP A 347 -5.11 -15.99 1.98
CA ASP A 347 -6.41 -16.59 2.33
C ASP A 347 -7.02 -16.02 3.63
N ASN A 348 -6.17 -15.46 4.48
CA ASN A 348 -6.54 -14.84 5.75
C ASN A 348 -6.93 -13.37 5.60
N VAL A 349 -6.78 -12.82 4.39
CA VAL A 349 -6.81 -11.38 4.18
C VAL A 349 -7.51 -11.04 2.87
N MET A 350 -8.63 -10.33 2.98
CA MET A 350 -9.34 -9.85 1.80
C MET A 350 -8.51 -8.81 1.06
N GLU A 351 -8.03 -9.20 -0.12
CA GLU A 351 -7.45 -8.28 -1.08
C GLU A 351 -8.52 -7.81 -2.04
N ARG A 352 -8.69 -6.49 -2.12
CA ARG A 352 -9.23 -5.82 -3.32
C ARG A 352 -8.22 -6.15 -4.46
N ASP A 353 -8.21 -5.64 -5.67
CA ASP A 353 -7.44 -6.27 -6.79
C ASP A 353 -7.83 -7.72 -7.19
N PHE A 354 -8.12 -8.64 -6.25
CA PHE A 354 -8.57 -10.02 -6.47
C PHE A 354 -10.06 -10.21 -6.23
N PHE A 355 -10.64 -9.55 -5.22
CA PHE A 355 -12.03 -9.78 -4.80
C PHE A 355 -12.89 -8.52 -4.82
N LYS A 356 -14.19 -8.65 -5.11
CA LYS A 356 -15.21 -7.59 -4.96
C LYS A 356 -16.27 -8.01 -3.95
N ILE A 357 -16.80 -7.02 -3.24
CA ILE A 357 -17.88 -7.19 -2.25
C ILE A 357 -19.19 -7.40 -3.02
N LYS A 358 -19.93 -8.45 -2.70
CA LYS A 358 -21.25 -8.73 -3.30
C LYS A 358 -22.37 -8.14 -2.43
N ASP A 359 -22.40 -8.50 -1.14
CA ASP A 359 -23.53 -8.20 -0.23
C ASP A 359 -23.04 -7.88 1.21
N GLY A 360 -21.95 -7.13 1.36
CA GLY A 360 -21.38 -6.74 2.67
C GLY A 360 -20.68 -7.85 3.48
N ARG A 361 -20.99 -9.14 3.22
CA ARG A 361 -20.34 -10.31 3.86
C ARG A 361 -19.76 -11.35 2.89
N ASN A 362 -20.29 -11.40 1.66
CA ASN A 362 -19.87 -12.37 0.64
C ASN A 362 -18.94 -11.72 -0.39
N PHE A 363 -17.84 -12.41 -0.70
CA PHE A 363 -16.84 -11.96 -1.66
C PHE A 363 -16.84 -12.84 -2.91
N ARG A 364 -16.62 -12.23 -4.07
CA ARG A 364 -16.40 -12.96 -5.32
C ARG A 364 -15.12 -12.46 -6.01
N PRO A 365 -14.38 -13.33 -6.72
CA PRO A 365 -13.29 -12.87 -7.57
C PRO A 365 -13.77 -11.75 -8.50
N ARG A 366 -12.93 -10.74 -8.73
CA ARG A 366 -13.21 -9.65 -9.68
C ARG A 366 -12.65 -9.92 -11.07
N ARG A 367 -11.69 -10.84 -11.15
CA ARG A 367 -10.95 -11.26 -12.34
C ARG A 367 -10.52 -12.72 -12.18
N HIS A 368 -10.02 -13.32 -13.25
CA HIS A 368 -9.42 -14.64 -13.20
C HIS A 368 -7.92 -14.56 -12.89
N TRP A 369 -7.41 -15.54 -12.15
CA TRP A 369 -5.97 -15.78 -12.02
C TRP A 369 -5.65 -17.28 -11.90
N CYS A 370 -4.45 -17.66 -12.33
CA CYS A 370 -3.94 -19.02 -12.28
C CYS A 370 -2.46 -19.01 -11.88
N PHE A 371 -2.11 -19.71 -10.82
CA PHE A 371 -0.72 -19.92 -10.44
C PHE A 371 -0.08 -21.01 -11.31
N LEU A 372 1.15 -20.79 -11.77
CA LEU A 372 1.94 -21.77 -12.53
C LEU A 372 3.26 -22.05 -11.80
N ALA A 373 3.59 -23.32 -11.62
CA ALA A 373 4.85 -23.74 -11.04
C ALA A 373 5.31 -25.10 -11.55
N GLU A 374 6.61 -25.35 -11.53
CA GLU A 374 7.22 -26.63 -11.87
C GLU A 374 7.26 -27.53 -10.64
N ILE A 375 6.88 -28.79 -10.78
CA ILE A 375 6.97 -29.80 -9.72
C ILE A 375 8.44 -30.21 -9.58
N VAL A 376 9.00 -30.03 -8.39
CA VAL A 376 10.39 -30.38 -8.08
C VAL A 376 10.48 -31.68 -7.29
N GLU A 377 9.51 -31.92 -6.41
CA GLU A 377 9.49 -33.06 -5.51
C GLU A 377 8.04 -33.34 -5.08
N HIS A 378 7.74 -34.56 -4.65
CA HIS A 378 6.46 -34.89 -4.01
C HIS A 378 6.61 -35.95 -2.91
N SER A 379 5.66 -35.97 -1.98
CA SER A 379 5.58 -36.97 -0.93
C SER A 379 4.13 -37.24 -0.51
N ASP A 380 3.88 -38.44 0.03
CA ASP A 380 2.56 -38.94 0.40
C ASP A 380 2.51 -39.55 1.83
N SER A 381 3.58 -39.36 2.63
CA SER A 381 3.80 -40.04 3.91
C SER A 381 2.77 -39.76 5.00
N SER A 382 2.01 -38.66 4.91
CA SER A 382 0.90 -38.34 5.83
C SER A 382 -0.29 -37.73 5.10
N ARG A 383 -0.01 -36.84 4.15
CA ARG A 383 -0.95 -36.17 3.26
C ARG A 383 -0.21 -35.88 1.97
N LEU A 384 -0.87 -36.04 0.83
CA LEU A 384 -0.26 -35.73 -0.46
C LEU A 384 0.21 -34.28 -0.46
N GLN A 385 1.48 -34.08 -0.79
CA GLN A 385 2.07 -32.77 -0.96
C GLN A 385 3.08 -32.79 -2.10
N MET A 386 3.19 -31.66 -2.80
CA MET A 386 4.23 -31.44 -3.80
C MET A 386 4.99 -30.17 -3.47
N THR A 387 6.31 -30.23 -3.66
CA THR A 387 7.19 -29.07 -3.61
C THR A 387 7.32 -28.54 -5.02
N VAL A 388 7.00 -27.26 -5.20
CA VAL A 388 6.96 -26.63 -6.53
C VAL A 388 7.84 -25.39 -6.57
N LYS A 389 8.39 -25.09 -7.75
CA LYS A 389 9.20 -23.90 -8.03
C LYS A 389 8.43 -22.99 -8.99
N ASP A 390 8.10 -21.78 -8.55
CA ASP A 390 7.32 -20.83 -9.34
C ASP A 390 8.13 -20.12 -10.42
N VAL A 391 7.48 -19.24 -11.19
CA VAL A 391 8.09 -18.44 -12.27
C VAL A 391 9.21 -17.51 -11.82
N THR A 392 9.37 -17.27 -10.51
CA THR A 392 10.47 -16.48 -9.94
C THR A 392 11.62 -17.34 -9.40
N GLY A 393 11.48 -18.67 -9.48
CA GLY A 393 12.40 -19.63 -8.89
C GLY A 393 12.13 -19.90 -7.41
N LYS A 394 11.04 -19.38 -6.83
CA LYS A 394 10.71 -19.62 -5.42
C LYS A 394 10.14 -21.01 -5.24
N THR A 395 10.72 -21.77 -4.32
CA THR A 395 10.21 -23.07 -3.89
C THR A 395 9.17 -22.92 -2.79
N LEU A 396 8.07 -23.69 -2.85
CA LEU A 396 7.01 -23.73 -1.85
C LEU A 396 6.23 -25.05 -1.87
N PRO A 397 5.54 -25.41 -0.77
CA PRO A 397 4.67 -26.57 -0.75
C PRO A 397 3.25 -26.27 -1.27
N ILE A 398 2.69 -27.22 -2.01
CA ILE A 398 1.24 -27.35 -2.24
C ILE A 398 0.76 -28.58 -1.47
N ILE A 399 -0.14 -28.38 -0.50
CA ILE A 399 -0.62 -29.43 0.40
C ILE A 399 -2.09 -29.74 0.11
N PHE A 400 -2.41 -31.02 -0.10
CA PHE A 400 -3.73 -31.48 -0.55
C PHE A 400 -4.66 -31.83 0.61
N TYR A 401 -5.77 -31.11 0.70
CA TYR A 401 -6.88 -31.33 1.64
C TYR A 401 -8.12 -31.86 0.91
N THR A 402 -7.91 -32.81 0.00
CA THR A 402 -8.94 -33.49 -0.81
C THR A 402 -9.32 -34.84 -0.22
N GLY A 403 -10.40 -35.47 -0.71
CA GLY A 403 -10.76 -36.85 -0.32
C GLY A 403 -9.69 -37.86 -0.78
N THR A 404 -9.66 -39.06 -0.19
CA THR A 404 -8.65 -40.10 -0.49
C THR A 404 -8.61 -40.46 -1.98
N HIS A 405 -9.76 -40.79 -2.57
CA HIS A 405 -9.87 -41.12 -4.00
C HIS A 405 -9.45 -39.96 -4.93
N GLU A 406 -9.75 -38.72 -4.57
CA GLU A 406 -9.37 -37.53 -5.35
C GLU A 406 -7.86 -37.28 -5.29
N SER A 407 -7.26 -37.56 -4.14
CA SER A 407 -5.82 -37.43 -3.91
C SER A 407 -5.05 -38.49 -4.72
N GLU A 408 -5.56 -39.72 -4.80
CA GLU A 408 -4.97 -40.80 -5.62
C GLU A 408 -4.95 -40.48 -7.13
N VAL A 409 -6.03 -39.89 -7.65
CA VAL A 409 -6.10 -39.50 -9.06
C VAL A 409 -5.08 -38.40 -9.39
N VAL A 410 -4.91 -37.43 -8.49
CA VAL A 410 -3.89 -36.38 -8.68
C VAL A 410 -2.49 -36.97 -8.52
N ALA A 411 -2.25 -37.79 -7.50
CA ALA A 411 -0.96 -38.42 -7.24
C ALA A 411 -0.43 -39.20 -8.46
N SER A 412 -1.31 -39.91 -9.18
CA SER A 412 -0.94 -40.66 -10.39
C SER A 412 -0.40 -39.78 -11.55
N GLN A 413 -0.67 -38.47 -11.53
CA GLN A 413 -0.27 -37.51 -12.57
C GLN A 413 0.97 -36.71 -12.16
N ILE A 414 1.39 -36.77 -10.90
CA ILE A 414 2.54 -36.02 -10.39
C ILE A 414 3.81 -36.63 -10.94
N ARG A 415 4.62 -35.80 -11.61
CA ARG A 415 5.97 -36.13 -12.06
C ARG A 415 6.85 -34.90 -11.89
N GLU A 416 8.08 -35.11 -11.48
CA GLU A 416 9.08 -34.04 -11.44
C GLU A 416 9.31 -33.47 -12.85
N GLY A 417 9.50 -32.15 -12.93
CA GLY A 417 9.63 -31.42 -14.19
C GLY A 417 8.31 -31.16 -14.93
N TYR A 418 7.15 -31.58 -14.38
CA TYR A 418 5.84 -31.19 -14.94
C TYR A 418 5.36 -29.87 -14.35
N THR A 419 4.51 -29.16 -15.10
CA THR A 419 3.95 -27.88 -14.65
C THR A 419 2.61 -28.09 -14.00
N VAL A 420 2.43 -27.59 -12.77
CA VAL A 420 1.14 -27.47 -12.11
C VAL A 420 0.51 -26.11 -12.40
N ALA A 421 -0.79 -26.11 -12.68
CA ALA A 421 -1.62 -24.94 -12.82
C ALA A 421 -2.74 -24.95 -11.78
N VAL A 422 -2.82 -23.91 -10.95
CA VAL A 422 -3.80 -23.80 -9.86
C VAL A 422 -4.65 -22.53 -10.05
N LEU A 423 -5.92 -22.73 -10.43
CA LEU A 423 -6.90 -21.66 -10.59
C LEU A 423 -7.29 -21.08 -9.22
N TYR A 424 -7.26 -19.75 -9.13
CA TYR A 424 -7.58 -19.01 -7.91
C TYR A 424 -6.76 -19.42 -6.69
N ALA A 425 -5.47 -19.73 -6.88
CA ALA A 425 -4.59 -20.04 -5.76
C ALA A 425 -4.50 -18.87 -4.77
N GLU A 426 -4.34 -19.21 -3.49
CA GLU A 426 -4.21 -18.27 -2.38
C GLU A 426 -3.04 -18.73 -1.49
N GLN A 427 -2.31 -17.79 -0.88
CA GLN A 427 -1.26 -18.09 0.08
C GLN A 427 -1.91 -18.51 1.40
N HIS A 428 -1.47 -19.65 1.93
CA HIS A 428 -1.96 -20.22 3.18
C HIS A 428 -0.81 -20.40 4.18
N ALA A 429 -1.01 -19.96 5.41
CA ALA A 429 -0.06 -20.18 6.51
C ALA A 429 -0.40 -21.49 7.24
N PHE A 430 0.50 -22.48 7.17
CA PHE A 430 0.33 -23.73 7.90
C PHE A 430 0.78 -23.59 9.36
N VAL A 431 0.22 -24.42 10.26
CA VAL A 431 0.31 -24.26 11.73
C VAL A 431 1.76 -24.31 12.24
N TYR A 432 2.70 -24.89 11.49
CA TYR A 432 4.13 -24.93 11.83
C TYR A 432 5.00 -24.98 10.55
N GLU A 433 5.60 -23.84 10.14
CA GLU A 433 6.91 -23.77 9.43
C GLU A 433 6.97 -23.21 7.98
N GLU A 434 6.00 -23.37 7.07
CA GLU A 434 6.08 -22.69 5.74
C GLU A 434 4.74 -22.14 5.21
N VAL A 435 4.78 -21.00 4.50
CA VAL A 435 3.61 -20.47 3.77
C VAL A 435 3.58 -21.13 2.40
N GLY A 436 2.47 -21.77 2.05
CA GLY A 436 2.32 -22.49 0.78
C GLY A 436 0.94 -22.31 0.18
N ILE A 437 0.51 -23.27 -0.64
CA ILE A 437 -0.84 -23.31 -1.20
C ILE A 437 -1.60 -24.47 -0.58
N ARG A 438 -2.74 -24.17 0.06
CA ARG A 438 -3.67 -25.18 0.52
C ARG A 438 -4.64 -25.52 -0.60
N PHE A 439 -4.65 -26.78 -1.03
CA PHE A 439 -5.48 -27.22 -2.14
C PHE A 439 -6.64 -28.10 -1.68
N GLU A 440 -7.87 -27.70 -1.95
CA GLU A 440 -9.08 -28.41 -1.46
C GLU A 440 -10.02 -28.90 -2.56
N LYS A 441 -9.87 -28.41 -3.81
CA LYS A 441 -10.87 -28.61 -4.87
C LYS A 441 -10.21 -29.16 -6.13
N PRO A 442 -10.32 -30.48 -6.43
CA PRO A 442 -9.65 -31.12 -7.57
C PRO A 442 -9.87 -30.40 -8.90
N THR A 443 -11.07 -29.86 -9.13
CA THR A 443 -11.42 -29.12 -10.35
C THR A 443 -10.67 -27.79 -10.54
N LEU A 444 -9.83 -27.34 -9.61
CA LEU A 444 -9.05 -26.11 -9.72
C LEU A 444 -7.57 -26.35 -10.03
N LEU A 445 -7.12 -27.60 -10.11
CA LEU A 445 -5.75 -27.94 -10.42
C LEU A 445 -5.65 -28.79 -11.68
N LYS A 446 -4.64 -28.52 -12.49
CA LYS A 446 -4.24 -29.37 -13.61
C LYS A 446 -2.72 -29.49 -13.66
N ILE A 447 -2.24 -30.68 -14.01
CA ILE A 447 -0.82 -30.93 -14.26
C ILE A 447 -0.64 -31.06 -15.78
N PHE A 448 0.27 -30.27 -16.34
CA PHE A 448 0.65 -30.32 -17.74
C PHE A 448 1.98 -31.10 -17.86
N PRO A 449 2.08 -32.07 -18.79
CA PRO A 449 3.27 -32.90 -18.97
C PRO A 449 4.37 -32.17 -19.75
N VAL A 450 4.80 -31.01 -19.24
CA VAL A 450 5.78 -30.10 -19.84
C VAL A 450 6.43 -29.26 -18.75
N ALA A 451 7.72 -28.93 -18.91
CA ALA A 451 8.44 -28.06 -17.99
C ALA A 451 7.89 -26.63 -18.02
N LEU A 452 8.07 -25.88 -16.94
CA LEU A 452 7.48 -24.54 -16.82
C LEU A 452 8.07 -23.59 -17.87
N ASP A 453 9.38 -23.64 -18.10
CA ASP A 453 10.06 -22.79 -19.08
C ASP A 453 9.60 -23.07 -20.52
N ASP A 454 9.34 -24.33 -20.85
CA ASP A 454 8.81 -24.73 -22.16
C ASP A 454 7.37 -24.25 -22.34
N LEU A 455 6.55 -24.32 -21.28
CA LEU A 455 5.17 -23.83 -21.28
C LEU A 455 5.11 -22.29 -21.45
N LEU A 456 6.00 -21.56 -20.77
CA LEU A 456 6.14 -20.12 -20.94
C LEU A 456 6.58 -19.77 -22.37
N SER A 457 7.56 -20.50 -22.91
CA SER A 457 8.05 -20.30 -24.28
C SER A 457 6.98 -20.61 -25.33
N LEU A 458 6.15 -21.64 -25.10
CA LEU A 458 4.98 -21.93 -25.92
C LEU A 458 3.99 -20.76 -25.92
N SER A 459 3.71 -20.19 -24.75
CA SER A 459 2.84 -19.00 -24.60
C SER A 459 3.36 -17.82 -25.42
N ASP A 460 4.67 -17.58 -25.39
CA ASP A 460 5.32 -16.51 -26.16
C ASP A 460 5.20 -16.72 -27.67
N ARG A 461 5.41 -17.96 -28.14
CA ARG A 461 5.22 -18.32 -29.55
C ARG A 461 3.76 -18.12 -29.97
N VAL A 462 2.81 -18.64 -29.20
CA VAL A 462 1.38 -18.47 -29.49
C VAL A 462 1.02 -16.99 -29.61
N HIS A 463 1.46 -16.16 -28.66
CA HIS A 463 1.23 -14.73 -28.70
C HIS A 463 1.80 -14.09 -29.97
N LYS A 464 3.08 -14.36 -30.28
CA LYS A 464 3.75 -13.82 -31.48
C LYS A 464 3.03 -14.14 -32.81
N TYR A 465 2.45 -15.33 -32.93
CA TYR A 465 1.92 -15.82 -34.21
C TYR A 465 0.39 -15.81 -34.31
N SER A 466 -0.32 -15.67 -33.19
CA SER A 466 -1.80 -15.69 -33.18
C SER A 466 -2.46 -14.38 -32.79
N THR A 467 -1.74 -13.46 -32.16
CA THR A 467 -2.23 -12.10 -31.92
C THR A 467 -2.49 -11.39 -33.24
N VAL A 468 -3.61 -10.67 -33.30
CA VAL A 468 -4.00 -9.86 -34.47
C VAL A 468 -3.47 -8.45 -34.27
N THR A 469 -2.62 -7.98 -35.17
CA THR A 469 -2.10 -6.61 -35.18
C THR A 469 -2.52 -5.96 -36.49
N ASN A 470 -3.24 -4.83 -36.43
CA ASN A 470 -3.77 -4.13 -37.61
C ASN A 470 -4.56 -5.04 -38.57
N GLY A 471 -5.38 -5.95 -38.01
CA GLY A 471 -6.18 -6.92 -38.78
C GLY A 471 -5.38 -8.06 -39.42
N MET A 472 -4.07 -8.17 -39.15
CA MET A 472 -3.19 -9.18 -39.72
C MET A 472 -2.62 -10.10 -38.63
N ARG A 473 -2.26 -11.33 -39.03
CA ARG A 473 -1.50 -12.28 -38.20
C ARG A 473 -0.17 -12.62 -38.86
N THR A 474 0.75 -13.14 -38.07
CA THR A 474 2.07 -13.55 -38.55
C THR A 474 2.06 -15.03 -38.93
N CYS A 475 2.49 -15.35 -40.15
CA CYS A 475 2.66 -16.72 -40.59
C CYS A 475 3.79 -17.39 -39.81
N HIS A 476 3.50 -18.51 -39.14
CA HIS A 476 4.50 -19.24 -38.36
C HIS A 476 5.63 -19.80 -39.23
N GLY A 477 5.30 -20.26 -40.44
CA GLY A 477 6.27 -20.82 -41.39
C GLY A 477 7.28 -19.78 -41.89
N CYS A 478 6.82 -18.70 -42.52
CA CYS A 478 7.69 -17.73 -43.21
C CYS A 478 7.86 -16.38 -42.49
N GLY A 479 7.13 -16.12 -41.40
CA GLY A 479 7.20 -14.85 -40.66
C GLY A 479 6.49 -13.67 -41.30
N LYS A 480 5.90 -13.82 -42.51
CA LYS A 480 5.17 -12.74 -43.17
C LYS A 480 3.80 -12.51 -42.52
N GLN A 481 3.38 -11.26 -42.45
CA GLN A 481 2.04 -10.90 -42.01
C GLN A 481 1.02 -11.04 -43.13
N GLY A 482 -0.21 -11.40 -42.78
CA GLY A 482 -1.31 -11.47 -43.72
C GLY A 482 -2.68 -11.46 -43.04
N ALA A 483 -3.67 -10.88 -43.71
CA ALA A 483 -5.05 -10.83 -43.23
C ALA A 483 -5.79 -12.18 -43.41
N SER A 484 -5.39 -12.98 -44.41
CA SER A 484 -6.09 -14.22 -44.80
C SER A 484 -5.19 -15.46 -44.65
N LEU A 485 -4.63 -15.67 -43.46
CA LEU A 485 -3.87 -16.89 -43.16
C LEU A 485 -4.80 -18.07 -42.86
N LYS A 486 -4.32 -19.28 -43.11
CA LYS A 486 -5.00 -20.55 -42.77
C LYS A 486 -4.56 -21.01 -41.38
N LYS A 487 -5.52 -21.24 -40.50
CA LYS A 487 -5.25 -21.81 -39.16
C LYS A 487 -4.87 -23.28 -39.23
N CYS A 488 -4.04 -23.75 -38.28
CA CYS A 488 -3.81 -25.17 -38.09
C CYS A 488 -5.11 -25.88 -37.75
N ALA A 489 -5.46 -26.95 -38.47
CA ALA A 489 -6.69 -27.70 -38.23
C ALA A 489 -6.73 -28.46 -36.90
N LYS A 490 -5.56 -28.79 -36.32
CA LYS A 490 -5.46 -29.57 -35.06
C LYS A 490 -5.55 -28.67 -33.83
N CYS A 491 -4.55 -27.82 -33.61
CA CYS A 491 -4.51 -26.97 -32.43
C CYS A 491 -5.38 -25.71 -32.56
N SER A 492 -5.63 -25.22 -33.79
CA SER A 492 -6.27 -23.92 -34.07
C SER A 492 -5.55 -22.68 -33.53
N MET A 493 -4.31 -22.82 -33.02
CA MET A 493 -3.55 -21.77 -32.34
C MET A 493 -2.33 -21.24 -33.14
N PHE A 494 -2.13 -21.69 -34.38
CA PHE A 494 -1.08 -21.19 -35.29
C PHE A 494 -1.62 -20.97 -36.70
N TRP A 495 -1.01 -20.05 -37.44
CA TRP A 495 -1.50 -19.57 -38.75
C TRP A 495 -0.42 -19.63 -39.83
N TYR A 496 -0.83 -19.91 -41.07
CA TYR A 496 0.06 -20.14 -42.22
C TYR A 496 -0.45 -19.51 -43.50
N CYS A 497 0.44 -19.04 -44.37
CA CYS A 497 0.05 -18.57 -45.70
C CYS A 497 -0.58 -19.70 -46.55
N ASN A 498 0.01 -20.89 -46.48
CA ASN A 498 -0.38 -22.06 -47.27
C ASN A 498 0.20 -23.34 -46.66
N GLY A 499 -0.05 -24.48 -47.31
CA GLY A 499 0.41 -25.80 -46.86
C GLY A 499 1.94 -25.94 -46.81
N ALA A 500 2.70 -25.24 -47.66
CA ALA A 500 4.16 -25.28 -47.62
C ALA A 500 4.69 -24.59 -46.35
N CYS A 501 4.15 -23.42 -46.01
CA CYS A 501 4.46 -22.75 -44.75
C CYS A 501 4.07 -23.58 -43.52
N GLN A 502 2.97 -24.33 -43.61
CA GLN A 502 2.58 -25.24 -42.53
C GLN A 502 3.58 -26.38 -42.34
N LYS A 503 4.04 -27.00 -43.44
CA LYS A 503 5.08 -28.05 -43.38
C LYS A 503 6.40 -27.52 -42.81
N ALA A 504 6.85 -26.35 -43.28
CA ALA A 504 8.06 -25.71 -42.77
C ALA A 504 7.94 -25.41 -41.27
N GLY A 505 6.84 -24.77 -40.85
CA GLY A 505 6.60 -24.49 -39.43
C GLY A 505 6.51 -25.75 -38.56
N TRP A 506 5.99 -26.85 -39.11
CA TRP A 506 5.86 -28.14 -38.43
C TRP A 506 7.19 -28.87 -38.23
N ALA A 507 8.10 -28.79 -39.21
CA ALA A 507 9.36 -29.52 -39.20
C ALA A 507 10.53 -28.70 -38.62
N GLU A 508 10.52 -27.39 -38.80
CA GLU A 508 11.70 -26.53 -38.56
C GLU A 508 11.51 -25.52 -37.42
N LYS A 509 10.31 -25.43 -36.84
CA LYS A 509 9.95 -24.39 -35.86
C LYS A 509 9.08 -24.92 -34.71
N ASP A 510 9.34 -26.14 -34.28
CA ASP A 510 8.77 -26.75 -33.06
C ASP A 510 7.23 -26.93 -33.03
N HIS A 511 6.50 -26.53 -34.08
CA HIS A 511 5.04 -26.59 -34.05
C HIS A 511 4.50 -28.02 -33.92
N LYS A 512 5.25 -29.06 -34.29
CA LYS A 512 4.83 -30.45 -34.05
C LYS A 512 4.62 -30.73 -32.56
N GLU A 513 5.56 -30.29 -31.72
CA GLU A 513 5.53 -30.46 -30.28
C GLU A 513 4.48 -29.53 -29.66
N ASP A 514 4.52 -28.25 -30.04
CA ASP A 514 3.54 -27.25 -29.61
C ASP A 514 2.10 -27.67 -29.94
N CYS A 515 1.85 -28.18 -31.14
CA CYS A 515 0.53 -28.63 -31.56
C CYS A 515 0.02 -29.81 -30.75
N THR A 516 0.91 -30.63 -30.20
CA THR A 516 0.53 -31.76 -29.34
C THR A 516 0.03 -31.23 -27.99
N LEU A 517 0.75 -30.29 -27.38
CA LEU A 517 0.33 -29.62 -26.15
C LEU A 517 -0.96 -28.82 -26.34
N LEU A 518 -1.04 -28.03 -27.42
CA LEU A 518 -2.19 -27.15 -27.72
C LEU A 518 -3.45 -27.89 -28.19
N GLN A 519 -3.42 -29.22 -28.32
CA GLN A 519 -4.65 -29.99 -28.47
C GLN A 519 -5.44 -30.06 -27.15
N ASP A 520 -4.76 -29.91 -26.00
CA ASP A 520 -5.38 -29.84 -24.68
C ASP A 520 -6.33 -28.63 -24.58
N GLY A 521 -7.60 -28.90 -24.27
CA GLY A 521 -8.65 -27.88 -24.16
C GLY A 521 -8.41 -26.89 -23.02
N ASP A 522 -7.83 -27.36 -21.92
CA ASP A 522 -7.53 -26.54 -20.74
C ASP A 522 -6.38 -25.60 -21.02
N LEU A 523 -5.34 -26.08 -21.70
CA LEU A 523 -4.22 -25.23 -22.08
C LEU A 523 -4.66 -24.09 -23.00
N LYS A 524 -5.49 -24.40 -24.01
CA LYS A 524 -6.09 -23.37 -24.88
C LYS A 524 -6.98 -22.39 -24.11
N GLY A 525 -7.77 -22.91 -23.16
CA GLY A 525 -8.60 -22.09 -22.28
C GLY A 525 -7.77 -21.12 -21.45
N LEU A 526 -6.66 -21.58 -20.87
CA LEU A 526 -5.70 -20.75 -20.14
C LEU A 526 -5.06 -19.68 -21.02
N LEU A 527 -4.64 -20.02 -22.24
CA LEU A 527 -4.05 -19.05 -23.19
C LEU A 527 -5.07 -18.00 -23.67
N SER A 528 -6.37 -18.29 -23.58
CA SER A 528 -7.47 -17.42 -24.04
C SER A 528 -8.21 -16.73 -22.90
N LEU A 529 -7.74 -16.86 -21.66
CA LEU A 529 -8.33 -16.20 -20.50
C LEU A 529 -8.28 -14.68 -20.69
N ASN A 530 -9.40 -14.00 -20.43
CA ASN A 530 -9.56 -12.59 -20.73
C ASN A 530 -9.56 -11.75 -19.44
N GLU A 531 -8.72 -10.71 -19.41
CA GLU A 531 -8.58 -9.77 -18.29
C GLU A 531 -9.85 -8.97 -17.97
N GLY A 532 -10.72 -8.72 -18.96
CA GLY A 532 -11.85 -7.79 -18.85
C GLY A 532 -13.23 -8.42 -18.65
N LYS A 533 -13.37 -9.75 -18.70
CA LYS A 533 -14.67 -10.45 -18.60
C LYS A 533 -14.65 -11.50 -17.50
N PHE A 534 -15.10 -11.12 -16.30
CA PHE A 534 -15.35 -12.07 -15.20
C PHE A 534 -16.87 -12.23 -14.96
N GLU A 535 -17.43 -13.30 -15.52
CA GLU A 535 -18.85 -13.66 -15.30
C GLU A 535 -19.00 -14.66 -14.14
N SER A 536 -18.23 -15.75 -14.18
CA SER A 536 -18.27 -16.84 -13.19
C SER A 536 -16.91 -17.52 -13.06
N ARG A 537 -16.70 -18.34 -12.03
CA ARG A 537 -15.42 -19.06 -11.86
C ARG A 537 -15.28 -20.14 -12.94
N VAL A 538 -14.16 -20.12 -13.65
CA VAL A 538 -13.70 -21.26 -14.47
C VAL A 538 -13.14 -22.40 -13.60
N LYS A 539 -13.19 -23.63 -14.13
CA LYS A 539 -12.65 -24.84 -13.51
C LYS A 539 -12.13 -25.79 -14.60
N PHE A 540 -11.29 -26.73 -14.24
CA PHE A 540 -10.87 -27.84 -15.11
C PHE A 540 -11.87 -29.01 -15.04
N PRO A 541 -12.12 -29.70 -16.16
CA PRO A 541 -11.80 -29.28 -17.52
C PRO A 541 -12.60 -28.01 -17.91
N MET A 542 -11.95 -27.09 -18.61
CA MET A 542 -12.49 -25.83 -19.11
C MET A 542 -13.48 -26.12 -20.23
N THR A 543 -14.72 -25.69 -20.03
CA THR A 543 -15.75 -25.74 -21.05
C THR A 543 -15.37 -24.77 -22.17
N THR A 544 -14.87 -25.31 -23.29
CA THR A 544 -14.62 -24.55 -24.51
C THR A 544 -15.96 -24.21 -25.17
N GLY A 545 -16.51 -23.03 -24.88
CA GLY A 545 -17.82 -22.66 -25.40
C GLY A 545 -18.43 -21.38 -24.84
N VAL A 546 -17.72 -20.26 -24.91
CA VAL A 546 -18.36 -18.94 -25.07
C VAL A 546 -17.46 -18.13 -26.01
N SER A 547 -17.79 -18.20 -27.30
CA SER A 547 -17.31 -17.27 -28.33
C SER A 547 -17.92 -15.88 -28.12
#